data_AF-A0AAV9KRP3-F1
#
_entry.id   AF-A0AAV9KRP3-F1
#
_cell.length_a   1.000
_cell.length_b   1.000
_cell.length_c   1.000
_cell.angle_alpha   90.00
_cell.angle_beta   90.00
_cell.angle_gamma   90.00
#
_symmetry.space_group_name_H-M   'P 1'
#
loop_
_entity.id
_entity.type
_entity.pdbx_description
1 polymer ?
#
loop_
_entity_poly.entity_id
_entity_poly.type
_entity_poly.pdbx_seq_one_letter_code
_entity_poly.pdbx_strand_id
1 'polypeptide(L)'
;MVTLVQGNDSVSSYFSKLWEEFDSMTPPQFDCTKSKHFMLHIQRLKVMQFLMGLNENYEQARSQILMTSPTPNINKAYYMLIERESQRSIASSSSLGEMIDLGAMMAGKGNYNQKPQKNWNLICDHCKLKGHTKVVCYRLIG
;
A
#
# COMPACT_ATOMS: atom_id res chain seq x y z
N MET A 1 9.46 19.04 -26.07
CA MET A 1 8.65 18.20 -25.17
C MET A 1 9.56 17.14 -24.60
N VAL A 2 9.46 16.85 -23.31
CA VAL A 2 10.27 15.85 -22.62
C VAL A 2 9.87 14.45 -23.14
N THR A 3 10.84 13.62 -23.50
CA THR A 3 10.63 12.26 -24.04
C THR A 3 10.93 11.15 -23.03
N LEU A 4 11.17 11.52 -21.77
CA LEU A 4 11.53 10.57 -20.72
C LEU A 4 10.34 9.64 -20.42
N VAL A 5 10.59 8.33 -20.49
CA VAL A 5 9.66 7.27 -20.11
C VAL A 5 10.30 6.39 -19.05
N GLN A 6 9.49 5.87 -18.13
CA GLN A 6 9.93 5.04 -17.01
C GLN A 6 10.60 3.74 -17.47
N GLY A 7 10.03 3.08 -18.49
CA GLY A 7 10.50 1.76 -18.92
C GLY A 7 10.45 0.75 -17.77
N ASN A 8 11.61 0.17 -17.45
CA ASN A 8 11.77 -0.81 -16.36
C ASN A 8 12.37 -0.20 -15.07
N ASP A 9 12.55 1.12 -15.02
CA ASP A 9 13.06 1.82 -13.84
C ASP A 9 11.99 1.89 -12.74
N SER A 10 12.44 2.01 -11.48
CA SER A 10 11.53 2.33 -10.38
C SER A 10 10.92 3.70 -10.57
N VAL A 11 9.70 3.90 -10.04
CA VAL A 11 9.00 5.20 -10.08
C VAL A 11 9.86 6.30 -9.47
N SER A 12 10.59 6.00 -8.39
CA SER A 12 11.50 6.94 -7.72
C SER A 12 12.66 7.36 -8.63
N SER A 13 13.32 6.42 -9.31
CA SER A 13 14.43 6.74 -10.22
C SER A 13 13.97 7.57 -11.42
N TYR A 14 12.82 7.20 -12.02
CA TYR A 14 12.20 7.96 -13.09
C TYR A 14 11.83 9.38 -12.63
N PHE A 15 11.23 9.53 -11.45
CA PHE A 15 10.86 10.82 -10.89
C PHE A 15 12.08 11.75 -10.70
N SER A 16 13.20 11.22 -10.19
CA SER A 16 14.43 11.99 -10.03
C SER A 16 14.97 12.51 -11.36
N LYS A 17 15.06 11.64 -12.39
CA LYS A 17 15.52 12.03 -13.74
C LYS A 17 14.60 13.10 -14.34
N LEU A 18 13.29 12.93 -14.20
CA LEU A 18 12.31 13.89 -14.70
C LEU A 18 12.41 15.25 -13.97
N TRP A 19 12.70 15.23 -12.67
CA TRP A 19 12.88 16.43 -11.86
C TRP A 19 14.08 17.25 -12.33
N GLU A 20 15.23 16.61 -12.52
CA GLU A 20 16.44 17.25 -13.04
C GLU A 20 16.19 17.91 -14.41
N GLU A 21 15.45 17.24 -15.28
CA GLU A 21 15.10 17.80 -16.59
C GLU A 21 14.20 19.03 -16.48
N PHE A 22 13.19 19.00 -15.60
CA PHE A 22 12.35 20.18 -15.34
C PHE A 22 13.14 21.35 -14.77
N ASP A 23 14.11 21.09 -13.91
CA ASP A 23 14.97 22.12 -13.35
C ASP A 23 15.89 22.71 -14.43
N SER A 24 16.42 21.88 -15.33
CA SER A 24 17.22 22.33 -16.48
C SER A 24 16.45 23.19 -17.48
N MET A 25 15.16 22.92 -17.66
CA MET A 25 14.27 23.67 -18.57
C MET A 25 13.70 24.93 -17.93
N THR A 26 13.83 25.08 -16.60
CA THR A 26 13.34 26.28 -15.92
C THR A 26 14.41 27.35 -16.06
N PRO A 27 14.21 28.40 -16.89
CA PRO A 27 15.20 29.45 -17.00
C PRO A 27 15.46 30.08 -15.62
N PRO A 28 16.71 30.49 -15.31
CA PRO A 28 17.03 31.20 -14.08
C PRO A 28 16.03 32.34 -13.93
N GLN A 29 15.48 32.47 -12.72
CA GLN A 29 14.28 33.24 -12.41
C GLN A 29 14.33 34.62 -13.09
N PHE A 30 13.75 34.73 -14.29
CA PHE A 30 13.52 36.01 -14.91
C PHE A 30 12.47 36.71 -14.05
N ASP A 31 12.81 37.90 -13.57
CA ASP A 31 11.99 38.87 -12.83
C ASP A 31 10.72 39.24 -13.60
N CYS A 32 9.87 38.26 -13.82
CA CYS A 32 8.57 38.45 -14.38
C CYS A 32 7.61 38.00 -13.30
N THR A 33 6.74 38.90 -12.91
CA THR A 33 5.59 38.71 -12.03
C THR A 33 4.71 37.60 -12.62
N LYS A 34 5.14 36.34 -12.48
CA LYS A 34 4.46 35.18 -13.09
C LYS A 34 3.10 35.10 -12.43
N SER A 35 2.06 35.43 -13.20
CA SER A 35 0.68 35.28 -12.77
C SER A 35 0.48 33.90 -12.16
N LYS A 36 -0.23 33.81 -11.03
CA LYS A 36 -0.56 32.55 -10.35
C LYS A 36 -1.10 31.50 -11.33
N HIS A 37 -1.85 31.93 -12.35
CA HIS A 37 -2.36 31.08 -13.42
C HIS A 37 -1.26 30.44 -14.28
N PHE A 38 -0.19 31.17 -14.59
CA PHE A 38 0.95 30.66 -15.35
C PHE A 38 1.70 29.59 -14.55
N MET A 39 1.95 29.82 -13.27
CA MET A 39 2.59 28.81 -12.40
C MET A 39 1.74 27.55 -12.26
N LEU A 40 0.43 27.71 -12.08
CA LEU A 40 -0.51 26.58 -12.04
C LEU A 40 -0.55 25.81 -13.37
N HIS A 41 -0.45 26.52 -14.50
CA HIS A 41 -0.39 25.90 -15.81
C HIS A 41 0.89 25.07 -15.98
N ILE A 42 2.06 25.62 -15.64
CA ILE A 42 3.33 24.88 -15.67
C ILE A 42 3.28 23.66 -14.76
N GLN A 43 2.74 23.79 -13.56
CA GLN A 43 2.58 22.68 -12.63
C GLN A 43 1.69 21.57 -13.22
N ARG A 44 0.59 21.93 -13.89
CA ARG A 44 -0.26 20.95 -14.59
C ARG A 44 0.49 20.25 -15.72
N LEU A 45 1.28 20.96 -16.51
CA LEU A 45 2.10 20.36 -17.56
C LEU A 45 3.13 19.38 -16.98
N LYS A 46 3.80 19.73 -15.88
CA LYS A 46 4.74 18.82 -15.19
C LYS A 46 4.05 17.53 -14.74
N VAL A 47 2.86 17.63 -14.15
CA VAL A 47 2.06 16.47 -13.73
C VAL A 47 1.66 15.61 -14.92
N MET A 48 1.14 16.21 -16.00
CA MET A 48 0.74 15.46 -17.20
C MET A 48 1.95 14.73 -17.81
N GLN A 49 3.09 15.41 -17.93
CA GLN A 49 4.32 14.80 -18.42
C GLN A 49 4.77 13.61 -17.56
N PHE A 50 4.75 13.78 -16.24
CA PHE A 50 5.07 12.70 -15.31
C PHE A 50 4.16 11.48 -15.56
N LEU A 51 2.84 11.70 -15.61
CA LEU A 51 1.86 10.63 -15.79
C LEU A 51 1.95 9.93 -17.16
N MET A 52 2.25 10.67 -18.23
CA MET A 52 2.39 10.11 -19.58
C MET A 52 3.60 9.19 -19.72
N GLY A 53 4.70 9.50 -19.06
CA GLY A 53 5.91 8.67 -19.11
C GLY A 53 5.91 7.47 -18.17
N LEU A 54 4.87 7.30 -17.33
CA LEU A 54 4.76 6.12 -16.46
C LEU A 54 4.48 4.85 -17.26
N ASN A 55 4.97 3.71 -16.74
CA ASN A 55 4.70 2.39 -17.26
C ASN A 55 3.19 2.05 -17.21
N GLU A 56 2.73 1.20 -18.13
CA GLU A 56 1.34 0.71 -18.24
C GLU A 56 0.83 0.07 -16.94
N ASN A 57 1.73 -0.52 -16.14
CA ASN A 57 1.41 -1.09 -14.82
C ASN A 57 0.82 -0.07 -13.81
N TYR A 58 0.88 1.23 -14.13
CA TYR A 58 0.33 2.33 -13.32
C TYR A 58 -0.93 2.96 -13.93
N GLU A 59 -1.55 2.34 -14.93
CA GLU A 59 -2.76 2.87 -15.59
C GLU A 59 -3.87 3.21 -14.58
N GLN A 60 -4.16 2.32 -13.64
CA GLN A 60 -5.18 2.55 -12.62
C GLN A 60 -4.83 3.73 -11.70
N ALA A 61 -3.55 3.86 -11.30
CA ALA A 61 -3.08 4.97 -10.48
C ALA A 61 -3.15 6.30 -11.25
N ARG A 62 -2.79 6.31 -12.54
CA ARG A 62 -2.94 7.47 -13.44
C ARG A 62 -4.39 7.94 -13.47
N SER A 63 -5.34 7.03 -13.71
CA SER A 63 -6.76 7.36 -13.77
C SER A 63 -7.25 7.98 -12.46
N GLN A 64 -6.84 7.43 -11.31
CA GLN A 64 -7.21 8.00 -10.01
C GLN A 64 -6.64 9.40 -9.78
N ILE A 65 -5.39 9.63 -10.14
CA ILE A 65 -4.74 10.93 -10.01
C ILE A 65 -5.47 11.97 -10.88
N LEU A 66 -5.87 11.60 -12.11
CA LEU A 66 -6.61 12.47 -13.02
C LEU A 66 -8.03 12.79 -12.52
N MET A 67 -8.69 11.87 -11.82
CA MET A 67 -10.01 12.08 -11.21
C MET A 67 -9.97 12.93 -9.93
N THR A 68 -8.78 13.22 -9.39
CA THR A 68 -8.65 13.99 -8.15
C THR A 68 -8.86 15.49 -8.41
N SER A 69 -9.83 16.10 -7.72
CA SER A 69 -10.13 17.53 -7.79
C SER A 69 -9.88 18.24 -6.44
N PRO A 70 -9.09 19.33 -6.40
CA PRO A 70 -8.35 19.93 -7.52
C PRO A 70 -7.15 19.05 -7.95
N THR A 71 -6.74 19.19 -9.22
CA THR A 71 -5.61 18.43 -9.79
C THR A 71 -4.38 18.51 -8.88
N PRO A 72 -3.82 17.37 -8.45
CA PRO A 72 -2.70 17.37 -7.52
C PRO A 72 -1.46 18.02 -8.15
N ASN A 73 -0.56 18.51 -7.30
CA ASN A 73 0.77 18.89 -7.74
C ASN A 73 1.62 17.64 -8.00
N ILE A 74 2.78 17.82 -8.65
CA ILE A 74 3.64 16.70 -9.05
C ILE A 74 4.11 15.86 -7.85
N ASN A 75 4.40 16.50 -6.71
CA ASN A 75 4.81 15.79 -5.50
C ASN A 75 3.67 14.95 -4.92
N LYS A 76 2.46 15.49 -4.86
CA LYS A 76 1.27 14.77 -4.40
C LYS A 76 0.93 13.61 -5.35
N ALA A 77 1.04 13.82 -6.66
CA ALA A 77 0.86 12.74 -7.65
C ALA A 77 1.89 11.62 -7.45
N TYR A 78 3.15 11.95 -7.18
CA TYR A 78 4.19 10.99 -6.84
C TYR A 78 3.86 10.20 -5.56
N TYR A 79 3.50 10.87 -4.47
CA TYR A 79 3.13 10.20 -3.22
C TYR A 79 1.92 9.27 -3.38
N MET A 80 0.89 9.72 -4.10
CA MET A 80 -0.27 8.87 -4.41
C MET A 80 0.11 7.61 -5.17
N LEU A 81 1.14 7.69 -6.02
CA LEU A 81 1.61 6.54 -6.78
C LEU A 81 2.35 5.53 -5.89
N ILE A 82 3.27 6.02 -5.06
CA ILE A 82 4.05 5.20 -4.11
C ILE A 82 3.12 4.52 -3.09
N GLU A 83 2.10 5.23 -2.60
CA GLU A 83 1.11 4.66 -1.69
C GLU A 83 0.35 3.50 -2.34
N ARG A 84 -0.05 3.65 -3.61
CA ARG A 84 -0.72 2.59 -4.37
C ARG A 84 0.16 1.39 -4.62
N GLU A 85 1.45 1.58 -4.91
CA GLU A 85 2.41 0.47 -5.01
C GLU A 85 2.53 -0.30 -3.70
N SER A 86 2.66 0.41 -2.59
CA SER A 86 2.73 -0.19 -1.25
C SER A 86 1.48 -1.01 -0.94
N GLN A 87 0.28 -0.45 -1.16
CA GLN A 87 -0.98 -1.18 -0.97
C GLN A 87 -1.09 -2.43 -1.85
N ARG A 88 -0.66 -2.35 -3.13
CA ARG A 88 -0.64 -3.50 -4.05
C ARG A 88 0.33 -4.58 -3.57
N SER A 89 1.50 -4.21 -3.06
CA SER A 89 2.47 -5.15 -2.50
C SER A 89 1.88 -5.90 -1.29
N ILE A 90 1.17 -5.19 -0.41
CA ILE A 90 0.50 -5.79 0.76
C ILE A 90 -0.60 -6.74 0.29
N ALA A 91 -1.52 -6.31 -0.57
CA ALA A 91 -2.61 -7.15 -1.07
C ALA A 91 -2.10 -8.41 -1.79
N SER A 92 -0.99 -8.33 -2.52
CA SER A 92 -0.37 -9.50 -3.15
C SER A 92 0.17 -10.51 -2.13
N SER A 93 0.75 -10.03 -1.02
CA SER A 93 1.17 -10.89 0.09
C SER A 93 -0.01 -11.48 0.87
N SER A 94 -1.12 -10.74 0.95
CA SER A 94 -2.38 -11.20 1.58
C SER A 94 -3.06 -12.28 0.74
N SER A 95 -3.03 -12.18 -0.59
CA SER A 95 -3.68 -13.16 -1.49
C SER A 95 -3.04 -14.55 -1.45
N LEU A 96 -1.74 -14.65 -1.14
CA LEU A 96 -1.08 -15.94 -0.90
C LEU A 96 -1.49 -16.53 0.46
N GLY A 97 -1.76 -15.69 1.45
CA GLY A 97 -2.32 -16.09 2.75
C GLY A 97 -3.79 -16.50 2.66
N GLU A 98 -4.61 -15.77 1.91
CA GLU A 98 -6.03 -16.05 1.71
C GLU A 98 -6.29 -17.28 0.84
N MET A 99 -5.41 -17.65 -0.11
CA MET A 99 -5.55 -18.91 -0.86
C MET A 99 -5.25 -20.14 0.02
N ILE A 100 -4.30 -20.03 0.94
CA ILE A 100 -4.03 -21.07 1.95
C ILE A 100 -5.23 -21.17 2.94
N ASP A 101 -5.85 -20.04 3.28
CA ASP A 101 -7.02 -20.00 4.17
C ASP A 101 -8.31 -20.50 3.48
N LEU A 102 -8.54 -20.16 2.21
CA LEU A 102 -9.73 -20.63 1.46
C LEU A 102 -9.67 -22.12 1.11
N GLY A 103 -8.46 -22.67 0.90
CA GLY A 103 -8.24 -24.13 0.79
C GLY A 103 -8.50 -24.88 2.11
N ALA A 104 -8.21 -24.24 3.25
CA ALA A 104 -8.54 -24.78 4.57
C ALA A 104 -10.04 -24.65 4.92
N MET A 105 -10.72 -23.63 4.40
CA MET A 105 -12.14 -23.36 4.65
C MET A 105 -13.11 -24.30 3.91
N MET A 106 -12.68 -24.95 2.82
CA MET A 106 -13.53 -25.91 2.07
C MET A 106 -13.29 -27.38 2.44
N ALA A 107 -12.26 -27.68 3.25
CA ALA A 107 -12.01 -29.00 3.82
C ALA A 107 -12.59 -29.19 5.24
N GLY A 108 -13.10 -28.12 5.85
CA GLY A 108 -13.53 -28.10 7.25
C GLY A 108 -15.02 -27.92 7.44
N LYS A 109 -15.84 -28.85 6.93
CA LYS A 109 -17.24 -28.97 7.35
C LYS A 109 -17.26 -29.48 8.79
N GLY A 110 -17.10 -28.56 9.75
CA GLY A 110 -17.08 -28.87 11.18
C GLY A 110 -17.26 -27.59 11.99
N ASN A 111 -18.49 -27.38 12.48
CA ASN A 111 -18.87 -26.32 13.42
C ASN A 111 -17.85 -26.14 14.55
N TYR A 112 -17.12 -25.02 14.57
CA TYR A 112 -16.42 -24.55 15.77
C TYR A 112 -17.02 -23.23 16.28
N ASN A 113 -18.29 -23.33 16.67
CA ASN A 113 -18.87 -22.47 17.69
C ASN A 113 -18.92 -23.28 18.99
N GLN A 114 -17.80 -23.42 19.70
CA GLN A 114 -17.86 -23.84 21.10
C GLN A 114 -16.91 -22.97 21.93
N LYS A 115 -17.53 -22.00 22.60
CA LYS A 115 -17.11 -21.43 23.89
C LYS A 115 -16.35 -22.50 24.70
N PRO A 116 -15.31 -22.15 25.48
CA PRO A 116 -14.67 -23.11 26.36
C PRO A 116 -15.72 -23.65 27.32
N GLN A 117 -16.21 -24.86 27.03
CA GLN A 117 -17.04 -25.63 27.93
C GLN A 117 -16.14 -25.88 29.15
N LYS A 118 -16.40 -25.15 30.23
CA LYS A 118 -15.84 -25.43 31.55
C LYS A 118 -16.29 -26.84 31.92
N ASN A 119 -15.49 -27.81 31.54
CA ASN A 119 -15.77 -29.20 31.81
C ASN A 119 -15.29 -29.47 33.24
N TRP A 120 -16.22 -29.25 34.18
CA TRP A 120 -16.02 -29.34 35.64
C TRP A 120 -15.59 -30.74 36.12
N ASN A 121 -15.54 -31.72 35.22
CA ASN A 121 -15.13 -33.09 35.50
C ASN A 121 -13.64 -33.36 35.17
N LEU A 122 -12.92 -32.43 34.54
CA LEU A 122 -11.46 -32.59 34.38
C LEU A 122 -10.77 -32.33 35.72
N ILE A 123 -10.10 -33.35 36.26
CA ILE A 123 -9.28 -33.26 37.46
C ILE A 123 -7.82 -33.21 37.03
N CYS A 124 -7.07 -32.24 37.53
CA CYS A 124 -5.65 -32.15 37.29
C CYS A 124 -4.92 -33.27 38.04
N ASP A 125 -4.11 -34.07 37.33
CA ASP A 125 -3.36 -35.17 37.95
C ASP A 125 -2.34 -34.70 39.00
N HIS A 126 -1.83 -33.48 38.86
CA HIS A 126 -0.78 -32.94 39.71
C HIS A 126 -1.31 -32.29 40.99
N CYS A 127 -2.34 -31.46 40.90
CA CYS A 127 -2.88 -30.75 42.08
C CYS A 127 -4.24 -31.28 42.56
N LYS A 128 -4.82 -32.27 41.87
CA LYS A 128 -6.11 -32.92 42.17
C LYS A 128 -7.31 -31.95 42.21
N LEU A 129 -7.18 -30.75 41.65
CA LEU A 129 -8.26 -29.77 41.53
C LEU A 129 -9.02 -29.93 40.21
N LYS A 130 -10.32 -29.64 40.25
CA LYS A 130 -11.22 -29.72 39.09
C LYS A 130 -11.11 -28.47 38.20
N GLY A 131 -11.37 -28.64 36.90
CA GLY A 131 -11.48 -27.57 35.92
C GLY A 131 -10.23 -27.27 35.09
N HIS A 132 -9.14 -28.04 35.24
CA HIS A 132 -7.94 -27.90 34.40
C HIS A 132 -7.13 -29.21 34.33
N THR A 133 -6.31 -29.38 33.30
CA THR A 133 -5.38 -30.52 33.15
C THR A 133 -4.00 -30.18 33.66
N LYS A 134 -3.13 -31.19 33.82
CA LYS A 134 -1.73 -31.02 34.23
C LYS A 134 -0.97 -29.99 33.36
N VAL A 135 -1.28 -29.92 32.07
CA VAL A 135 -0.62 -29.03 31.09
C VAL A 135 -0.85 -27.55 31.39
N VAL A 136 -1.99 -27.20 32.00
CA VAL A 136 -2.39 -25.83 32.36
C VAL A 136 -2.47 -25.65 33.88
N CYS A 137 -1.76 -26.47 34.65
CA CYS A 137 -1.77 -26.40 36.10
C CYS A 137 -0.98 -25.18 36.58
N TYR A 138 -1.68 -24.24 37.22
CA TYR A 138 -1.07 -23.05 37.79
C TYR A 138 0.09 -23.40 38.73
N ARG A 139 -0.05 -24.41 39.61
CA ARG A 139 1.04 -24.86 40.50
C ARG A 139 2.28 -25.44 39.81
N LEU A 140 2.21 -25.79 38.52
CA LEU A 140 3.37 -26.22 37.73
C LEU A 140 3.99 -25.09 36.92
N ILE A 141 3.19 -24.08 36.58
CA ILE A 141 3.59 -22.92 35.77
C ILE A 141 4.00 -21.73 36.66
N GLY A 142 3.59 -21.72 37.94
CA GLY A 142 3.89 -20.71 38.96
C GLY A 142 3.24 -21.01 40.31
#